data_AF-A0A1L9TQR0-F1
#
_entry.id   AF-A0A1L9TQR0-F1
#
_cell.length_a   1.000
_cell.length_b   1.000
_cell.length_c   1.000
_cell.angle_alpha   90.00
_cell.angle_beta   90.00
_cell.angle_gamma   90.00
#
_symmetry.space_group_name_H-M   'P 1'
#
loop_
_entity.id
_entity.type
_entity.pdbx_description
1 polymer ?
#
loop_
_entity_poly.entity_id
_entity_poly.type
_entity_poly.pdbx_seq_one_letter_code
_entity_poly.pdbx_strand_id
1 'polypeptide(L)'
;MESTAPPFDVQYLILEGLSQCTQSLLSKSDWQSIVNAMCVCRWWYDSLRKLLIQNHPAWTLLEVCKPAGQFALEQLAADYTTRESAAQLQVQNNVEASHYWVPVTYSAKLYRSEAKAADGDGDVEDALAYDLRNCMCIAAYQGDVDSLSIALKTGVDPEDSFPLYVIKGGHISVLELLLDGGYIDIKAKTCGKSLLAEAILYDKVDVVAFLLARGADMNIRVDTLIEDTEISLNPVSCATSRNNVEMVKILVSHGAELEDPGADDRPIWWAIFHRNIDMARLFIENGVNLSPGMLGEWPLYEAVMMGHAEMVMLMLEAGGMPKDASDVTHLYHKVVISRNPEIHEIFGVDPAESR
;
A
#
# COMPACT_ATOMS: atom_id res chain seq x y z
N MET A 1 -39.96 -5.79 -23.50
CA MET A 1 -40.27 -4.86 -22.39
C MET A 1 -39.22 -5.10 -21.32
N GLU A 2 -38.33 -4.23 -20.90
CA GLU A 2 -37.99 -2.81 -21.11
C GLU A 2 -36.47 -2.74 -20.83
N SER A 3 -35.65 -2.23 -21.75
CA SER A 3 -35.00 -0.91 -21.63
C SER A 3 -34.64 -0.47 -20.20
N THR A 4 -33.36 -0.49 -19.83
CA THR A 4 -32.82 0.40 -18.78
C THR A 4 -31.40 0.91 -19.06
N ALA A 5 -31.05 1.10 -20.34
CA ALA A 5 -30.23 2.28 -20.64
C ALA A 5 -31.19 3.48 -20.58
N PRO A 6 -30.84 4.60 -19.91
CA PRO A 6 -31.60 5.82 -20.12
C PRO A 6 -31.58 6.09 -21.63
N PRO A 7 -32.72 6.40 -22.26
CA PRO A 7 -32.74 6.76 -23.67
C PRO A 7 -31.69 7.82 -23.93
N PHE A 8 -30.97 7.71 -25.06
CA PHE A 8 -30.01 8.73 -25.52
C PHE A 8 -30.59 10.15 -25.38
N ASP A 9 -31.91 10.28 -25.57
CA ASP A 9 -32.68 11.52 -25.41
C ASP A 9 -32.75 12.05 -23.97
N VAL A 10 -32.84 11.20 -22.94
CA VAL A 10 -32.87 11.66 -21.53
C VAL A 10 -31.49 12.14 -21.08
N GLN A 11 -30.44 11.46 -21.53
CA GLN A 11 -29.06 11.89 -21.27
C GLN A 11 -28.80 13.23 -21.97
N TYR A 12 -29.13 13.33 -23.26
CA TYR A 12 -28.99 14.55 -24.03
C TYR A 12 -29.82 15.69 -23.45
N LEU A 13 -31.07 15.47 -23.02
CA LEU A 13 -31.91 16.50 -22.39
C LEU A 13 -31.39 16.97 -21.03
N ILE A 14 -30.83 16.07 -20.22
CA ILE A 14 -30.20 16.45 -18.94
C ILE A 14 -28.92 17.25 -19.21
N LEU A 15 -28.12 16.84 -20.18
CA LEU A 15 -26.88 17.51 -20.56
C LEU A 15 -27.12 18.84 -21.28
N GLU A 16 -28.16 18.94 -22.11
CA GLU A 16 -28.61 20.16 -22.77
C GLU A 16 -29.23 21.12 -21.75
N GLY A 17 -30.01 20.60 -20.80
CA GLY A 17 -30.50 21.37 -19.65
C GLY A 17 -29.36 21.88 -18.76
N LEU A 18 -28.37 21.04 -18.46
CA LEU A 18 -27.14 21.45 -17.77
C LEU A 18 -26.38 22.50 -18.60
N SER A 19 -26.19 22.29 -19.89
CA SER A 19 -25.48 23.23 -20.79
C SER A 19 -26.16 24.59 -20.85
N GLN A 20 -27.50 24.64 -20.80
CA GLN A 20 -28.26 25.88 -20.76
C GLN A 20 -28.17 26.55 -19.38
N CYS A 21 -28.02 25.79 -18.29
CA CYS A 21 -27.77 26.32 -16.95
C CYS A 21 -26.31 26.75 -16.69
N THR A 22 -25.33 26.17 -17.39
CA THR A 22 -23.88 26.36 -17.14
C THR A 22 -23.29 27.58 -17.85
N GLN A 23 -24.00 28.21 -18.79
CA GLN A 23 -23.49 29.36 -19.54
C GLN A 23 -23.24 30.64 -18.72
N SER A 24 -23.53 30.67 -17.41
CA SER A 24 -23.01 31.72 -16.48
C SER A 24 -23.38 31.56 -14.99
N LEU A 25 -24.16 30.55 -14.57
CA LEU A 25 -24.83 30.57 -13.26
C LEU A 25 -24.32 29.58 -12.21
N LEU A 26 -23.48 28.60 -12.57
CA LEU A 26 -23.11 27.52 -11.64
C LEU A 26 -21.70 27.73 -11.06
N SER A 27 -21.60 27.67 -9.73
CA SER A 27 -20.32 27.72 -9.03
C SER A 27 -19.58 26.38 -9.17
N LYS A 28 -18.28 26.37 -8.85
CA LYS A 28 -17.46 25.14 -8.88
C LYS A 28 -18.04 24.03 -7.99
N SER A 29 -18.72 24.37 -6.88
CA SER A 29 -19.40 23.40 -6.00
C SER A 29 -20.71 22.83 -6.56
N ASP A 30 -21.41 23.57 -7.41
CA ASP A 30 -22.64 23.07 -8.04
C ASP A 30 -22.29 22.04 -9.11
N TRP A 31 -21.27 22.35 -9.91
CA TRP A 31 -20.65 21.43 -10.86
C TRP A 31 -20.14 20.15 -10.19
N GLN A 32 -19.52 20.28 -9.02
CA GLN A 32 -19.07 19.14 -8.22
C GLN A 32 -20.21 18.20 -7.83
N SER A 33 -21.35 18.75 -7.42
CA SER A 33 -22.52 17.98 -6.99
C SER A 33 -23.17 17.25 -8.17
N ILE A 34 -23.20 17.90 -9.33
CA ILE A 34 -23.66 17.33 -10.61
C ILE A 34 -22.78 16.15 -11.01
N VAL A 35 -21.46 16.33 -10.99
CA VAL A 35 -20.49 15.28 -11.32
C VAL A 35 -20.58 14.10 -10.33
N ASN A 36 -20.69 14.35 -9.02
CA ASN A 36 -20.85 13.30 -8.02
C ASN A 36 -22.12 12.46 -8.23
N ALA A 37 -23.22 13.08 -8.67
CA ALA A 37 -24.45 12.36 -9.01
C ALA A 37 -24.34 11.54 -10.31
N MET A 38 -23.46 11.94 -11.22
CA MET A 38 -23.30 11.37 -12.56
C MET A 38 -22.20 10.29 -12.65
N CYS A 39 -21.17 10.35 -11.78
CA CYS A 39 -20.07 9.39 -11.72
C CYS A 39 -20.46 7.95 -11.34
N VAL A 40 -21.71 7.72 -10.93
CA VAL A 40 -22.27 6.37 -10.69
C VAL A 40 -22.53 5.62 -12.01
N CYS A 41 -22.56 6.32 -13.15
CA CYS A 41 -22.98 5.76 -14.43
C CYS A 41 -21.87 5.83 -15.50
N ARG A 42 -21.40 4.65 -15.93
CA ARG A 42 -20.38 4.37 -16.97
C ARG A 42 -20.51 5.17 -18.28
N TRP A 43 -21.66 5.76 -18.59
CA TRP A 43 -21.98 6.34 -19.90
C TRP A 43 -21.89 7.87 -19.96
N TRP A 44 -21.61 8.54 -18.84
CA TRP A 44 -21.76 10.00 -18.76
C TRP A 44 -20.44 10.77 -18.92
N TYR A 45 -19.32 10.07 -18.91
CA TYR A 45 -17.96 10.65 -18.95
C TYR A 45 -17.70 11.52 -20.21
N ASP A 46 -17.98 10.99 -21.40
CA ASP A 46 -17.74 11.70 -22.67
C ASP A 46 -18.59 12.98 -22.78
N SER A 47 -19.83 12.90 -22.35
CA SER A 47 -20.74 14.04 -22.41
C SER A 47 -20.41 15.10 -21.37
N LEU A 48 -20.02 14.69 -20.15
CA LEU A 48 -19.53 15.59 -19.11
C LEU A 48 -18.26 16.33 -19.54
N ARG A 49 -17.31 15.61 -20.14
CA ARG A 49 -16.05 16.19 -20.60
C ARG A 49 -16.28 17.19 -21.74
N LYS A 50 -17.15 16.87 -22.71
CA LYS A 50 -17.54 17.81 -23.77
C LYS A 50 -18.19 19.06 -23.20
N LEU A 51 -19.08 18.91 -22.23
CA LEU A 51 -19.73 20.04 -21.55
C LEU A 51 -18.74 20.90 -20.77
N LEU A 52 -17.79 20.27 -20.07
CA LEU A 52 -16.76 20.97 -19.30
C LEU A 52 -15.85 21.78 -20.21
N ILE A 53 -15.36 21.18 -21.30
CA ILE A 53 -14.52 21.87 -22.30
C ILE A 53 -15.30 23.04 -22.94
N GLN A 54 -16.58 22.85 -23.23
CA GLN A 54 -17.42 23.87 -23.84
C GLN A 54 -17.72 25.07 -22.92
N ASN A 55 -17.88 24.85 -21.61
CA ASN A 55 -18.33 25.90 -20.68
C ASN A 55 -17.19 26.44 -19.79
N HIS A 56 -16.22 25.62 -19.43
CA HIS A 56 -15.14 25.92 -18.50
C HIS A 56 -13.81 25.26 -18.94
N PRO A 57 -13.21 25.70 -20.07
CA PRO A 57 -12.02 25.06 -20.64
C PRO A 57 -10.79 25.08 -19.72
N ALA A 58 -10.76 25.96 -18.73
CA ALA A 58 -9.68 26.04 -17.73
C ALA A 58 -9.88 25.09 -16.53
N TRP A 59 -10.99 24.35 -16.44
CA TRP A 59 -11.25 23.39 -15.37
C TRP A 59 -10.99 21.98 -15.85
N THR A 60 -10.28 21.18 -15.06
CA THR A 60 -10.10 19.76 -15.34
C THR A 60 -11.26 18.95 -14.78
N LEU A 61 -11.60 17.83 -15.41
CA LEU A 61 -12.67 16.95 -14.93
C LEU A 61 -12.37 16.48 -13.50
N LEU A 62 -11.10 16.24 -13.20
CA LEU A 62 -10.64 15.84 -11.87
C LEU A 62 -10.78 16.97 -10.83
N GLU A 63 -10.55 18.24 -11.19
CA GLU A 63 -10.80 19.38 -10.30
C GLU A 63 -12.26 19.54 -9.90
N VAL A 64 -13.17 19.10 -10.76
CA VAL A 64 -14.62 19.03 -10.53
C VAL A 64 -15.04 17.66 -9.96
N CYS A 65 -14.10 16.74 -9.72
CA CYS A 65 -14.32 15.46 -9.04
C CYS A 65 -13.67 15.41 -7.64
N LYS A 66 -12.88 16.41 -7.23
CA LYS A 66 -11.95 16.35 -6.07
C LYS A 66 -12.53 15.83 -4.74
N PRO A 67 -13.67 16.31 -4.20
CA PRO A 67 -14.25 15.76 -2.98
C PRO A 67 -14.88 14.37 -3.13
N ALA A 68 -15.17 13.91 -4.36
CA ALA A 68 -15.44 12.50 -4.64
C ALA A 68 -14.15 11.69 -4.88
N GLY A 69 -13.02 12.35 -5.12
CA GLY A 69 -11.76 11.74 -5.54
C GLY A 69 -11.10 10.81 -4.52
N GLN A 70 -11.57 10.73 -3.26
CA GLN A 70 -11.09 9.71 -2.34
C GLN A 70 -12.21 8.72 -2.01
N PHE A 71 -13.40 9.20 -1.65
CA PHE A 71 -14.56 8.35 -1.34
C PHE A 71 -15.16 7.63 -2.55
N ALA A 72 -15.27 8.28 -3.72
CA ALA A 72 -15.72 7.65 -4.95
C ALA A 72 -14.62 6.80 -5.61
N LEU A 73 -13.32 7.13 -5.44
CA LEU A 73 -12.23 6.24 -5.85
C LEU A 73 -12.17 4.98 -4.95
N GLU A 74 -12.42 5.11 -3.65
CA GLU A 74 -12.55 3.99 -2.70
C GLU A 74 -13.83 3.17 -2.95
N GLN A 75 -14.96 3.80 -3.28
CA GLN A 75 -16.21 3.11 -3.65
C GLN A 75 -16.11 2.42 -5.03
N LEU A 76 -15.48 3.06 -6.02
CA LEU A 76 -15.19 2.44 -7.33
C LEU A 76 -14.16 1.31 -7.21
N ALA A 77 -13.24 1.34 -6.25
CA ALA A 77 -12.34 0.25 -5.97
C ALA A 77 -13.03 -0.89 -5.19
N ALA A 78 -13.90 -0.57 -4.23
CA ALA A 78 -14.61 -1.53 -3.40
C ALA A 78 -15.69 -2.32 -4.16
N ASP A 79 -16.48 -1.66 -5.02
CA ASP A 79 -17.57 -2.33 -5.77
C ASP A 79 -17.07 -3.31 -6.83
N TYR A 80 -15.85 -3.17 -7.34
CA TYR A 80 -15.34 -4.01 -8.43
C TYR A 80 -14.67 -5.32 -7.99
N THR A 81 -14.37 -5.49 -6.70
CA THR A 81 -13.90 -6.77 -6.14
C THR A 81 -14.96 -7.88 -6.20
N THR A 82 -16.24 -7.55 -6.42
CA THR A 82 -17.36 -8.51 -6.34
C THR A 82 -17.82 -9.11 -7.68
N ARG A 83 -17.11 -8.91 -8.80
CA ARG A 83 -17.60 -9.27 -10.15
C ARG A 83 -16.96 -10.49 -10.82
N GLU A 84 -16.71 -11.57 -10.07
CA GLU A 84 -16.61 -12.93 -10.64
C GLU A 84 -17.90 -13.35 -11.40
N SER A 85 -19.03 -12.72 -11.12
CA SER A 85 -20.34 -13.10 -11.70
C SER A 85 -20.71 -12.41 -13.02
N ALA A 86 -19.89 -11.49 -13.54
CA ALA A 86 -20.16 -10.79 -14.81
C ALA A 86 -19.54 -11.49 -16.04
N ALA A 87 -18.69 -12.48 -15.84
CA ALA A 87 -18.02 -13.22 -16.91
C ALA A 87 -18.93 -14.17 -17.71
N GLN A 88 -20.17 -14.43 -17.26
CA GLN A 88 -21.09 -15.37 -17.92
C GLN A 88 -21.99 -14.77 -19.02
N LEU A 89 -21.91 -13.47 -19.32
CA LEU A 89 -22.79 -12.82 -20.31
C LEU A 89 -22.10 -12.44 -21.65
N GLN A 90 -20.87 -12.92 -21.90
CA GLN A 90 -20.03 -12.47 -23.02
C GLN A 90 -19.82 -13.51 -24.14
N VAL A 91 -20.84 -14.35 -24.43
CA VAL A 91 -20.74 -15.41 -25.46
C VAL A 91 -21.44 -15.04 -26.79
N GLN A 92 -22.09 -13.88 -26.93
CA GLN A 92 -22.91 -13.61 -28.13
C GLN A 92 -22.44 -12.52 -29.10
N ASN A 93 -21.38 -11.76 -28.83
CA ASN A 93 -20.87 -10.79 -29.81
C ASN A 93 -19.35 -10.88 -29.91
N ASN A 94 -18.91 -11.43 -31.03
CA ASN A 94 -17.56 -11.81 -31.41
C ASN A 94 -16.63 -10.61 -31.62
N VAL A 95 -16.29 -9.90 -30.53
CA VAL A 95 -15.19 -8.93 -30.48
C VAL A 95 -14.39 -9.24 -29.21
N GLU A 96 -13.14 -9.65 -29.40
CA GLU A 96 -12.14 -9.86 -28.35
C GLU A 96 -11.96 -8.56 -27.52
N ALA A 97 -12.73 -8.44 -26.45
CA ALA A 97 -12.68 -7.31 -25.52
C ALA A 97 -12.66 -7.84 -24.09
N SER A 98 -11.63 -8.62 -23.79
CA SER A 98 -11.18 -8.91 -22.43
C SER A 98 -9.89 -8.13 -22.21
N HIS A 99 -9.89 -7.24 -21.20
CA HIS A 99 -8.70 -6.69 -20.52
C HIS A 99 -8.21 -5.27 -20.82
N TYR A 100 -9.03 -4.34 -21.31
CA TYR A 100 -8.61 -2.93 -21.37
C TYR A 100 -9.40 -2.05 -20.40
N TRP A 101 -8.72 -1.44 -19.43
CA TRP A 101 -9.26 -0.29 -18.70
C TRP A 101 -9.46 0.86 -19.70
N VAL A 102 -10.73 1.05 -20.08
CA VAL A 102 -11.17 1.93 -21.17
C VAL A 102 -10.63 3.36 -21.05
N PRO A 103 -10.54 3.99 -19.86
CA PRO A 103 -10.07 5.38 -19.79
C PRO A 103 -8.56 5.59 -20.07
N VAL A 104 -7.63 4.67 -19.75
CA VAL A 104 -6.18 4.84 -20.04
C VAL A 104 -5.96 4.76 -21.54
N THR A 105 -6.48 3.71 -22.16
CA THR A 105 -6.33 3.48 -23.60
C THR A 105 -7.02 4.57 -24.41
N TYR A 106 -8.11 5.14 -23.91
CA TYR A 106 -8.77 6.28 -24.51
C TYR A 106 -7.97 7.58 -24.33
N SER A 107 -7.50 7.89 -23.12
CA SER A 107 -6.63 9.05 -22.88
C SER A 107 -5.34 8.99 -23.71
N ALA A 108 -4.74 7.81 -23.87
CA ALA A 108 -3.56 7.61 -24.71
C ALA A 108 -3.86 7.86 -26.21
N LYS A 109 -5.03 7.45 -26.69
CA LYS A 109 -5.50 7.73 -28.06
C LYS A 109 -5.71 9.22 -28.27
N LEU A 110 -6.42 9.87 -27.33
CA LEU A 110 -6.69 11.30 -27.35
C LEU A 110 -5.39 12.11 -27.36
N TYR A 111 -4.45 11.81 -26.47
CA TYR A 111 -3.14 12.47 -26.45
C TYR A 111 -2.46 12.35 -27.83
N ARG A 112 -2.43 11.16 -28.43
CA ARG A 112 -1.81 10.97 -29.76
C ARG A 112 -2.51 11.71 -30.90
N SER A 113 -3.84 11.85 -30.87
CA SER A 113 -4.61 12.50 -31.94
C SER A 113 -4.69 14.00 -31.78
N GLU A 114 -4.92 14.49 -30.56
CA GLU A 114 -5.22 15.88 -30.27
C GLU A 114 -3.98 16.70 -29.94
N ALA A 115 -2.95 16.13 -29.27
CA ALA A 115 -1.70 16.87 -29.04
C ALA A 115 -0.99 17.22 -30.36
N LYS A 116 -1.07 16.34 -31.36
CA LYS A 116 -0.56 16.63 -32.71
C LYS A 116 -1.37 17.68 -33.45
N ALA A 117 -2.67 17.80 -33.14
CA ALA A 117 -3.56 18.78 -33.75
C ALA A 117 -3.49 20.15 -33.06
N ALA A 118 -2.97 20.20 -31.84
CA ALA A 118 -2.81 21.43 -31.04
C ALA A 118 -1.72 22.37 -31.60
N ASP A 119 -0.94 21.97 -32.61
CA ASP A 119 0.06 22.80 -33.33
C ASP A 119 0.99 23.62 -32.42
N GLY A 120 1.38 23.06 -31.27
CA GLY A 120 2.24 23.71 -30.29
C GLY A 120 1.53 24.56 -29.22
N ASP A 121 0.20 24.45 -29.10
CA ASP A 121 -0.54 24.95 -27.93
C ASP A 121 -0.20 24.10 -26.70
N GLY A 122 0.83 24.54 -25.97
CA GLY A 122 1.38 23.84 -24.82
C GLY A 122 0.38 23.63 -23.69
N ASP A 123 -0.60 24.52 -23.52
CA ASP A 123 -1.59 24.39 -22.45
C ASP A 123 -2.51 23.18 -22.66
N VAL A 124 -2.88 22.90 -23.92
CA VAL A 124 -3.71 21.73 -24.29
C VAL A 124 -2.90 20.44 -24.22
N GLU A 125 -1.66 20.46 -24.69
CA GLU A 125 -0.76 19.30 -24.63
C GLU A 125 -0.46 18.90 -23.17
N ASP A 126 -0.19 19.88 -22.29
CA ASP A 126 0.07 19.67 -20.88
C ASP A 126 -1.15 19.10 -20.15
N ALA A 127 -2.35 19.60 -20.44
CA ALA A 127 -3.59 19.08 -19.87
C ALA A 127 -3.85 17.62 -20.28
N LEU A 128 -3.64 17.27 -21.55
CA LEU A 128 -3.79 15.90 -22.04
C LEU A 128 -2.71 14.97 -21.47
N ALA A 129 -1.48 15.44 -21.32
CA ALA A 129 -0.40 14.70 -20.67
C ALA A 129 -0.72 14.44 -19.20
N TYR A 130 -1.24 15.44 -18.47
CA TYR A 130 -1.65 15.32 -17.08
C TYR A 130 -2.79 14.29 -16.90
N ASP A 131 -3.83 14.33 -17.74
CA ASP A 131 -4.91 13.33 -17.74
C ASP A 131 -4.34 11.91 -17.97
N LEU A 132 -3.42 11.77 -18.92
CA LEU A 132 -2.79 10.49 -19.24
C LEU A 132 -1.94 9.97 -18.08
N ARG A 133 -1.14 10.81 -17.43
CA ARG A 133 -0.33 10.43 -16.26
C ARG A 133 -1.18 9.90 -15.11
N ASN A 134 -2.29 10.58 -14.80
CA ASN A 134 -3.23 10.11 -13.77
C ASN A 134 -3.86 8.75 -14.14
N CYS A 135 -4.25 8.60 -15.40
CA CYS A 135 -4.75 7.33 -15.93
C CYS A 135 -3.70 6.21 -15.77
N MET A 136 -2.42 6.50 -16.07
CA MET A 136 -1.33 5.55 -15.86
C MET A 136 -1.21 5.12 -14.40
N CYS A 137 -1.28 6.04 -13.43
CA CYS A 137 -1.26 5.71 -11.99
C CYS A 137 -2.37 4.70 -11.62
N ILE A 138 -3.57 4.88 -12.16
CA ILE A 138 -4.71 3.99 -11.92
C ILE A 138 -4.46 2.61 -12.55
N ALA A 139 -4.01 2.55 -13.81
CA ALA A 139 -3.67 1.27 -14.46
C ALA A 139 -2.59 0.50 -13.69
N ALA A 140 -1.55 1.20 -13.23
CA ALA A 140 -0.48 0.61 -12.43
C ALA A 140 -1.01 0.04 -11.10
N TYR A 141 -1.86 0.79 -10.40
CA TYR A 141 -2.48 0.35 -9.15
C TYR A 141 -3.38 -0.87 -9.33
N GLN A 142 -4.07 -0.99 -10.47
CA GLN A 142 -4.98 -2.10 -10.77
C GLN A 142 -4.33 -3.31 -11.45
N GLY A 143 -3.07 -3.18 -11.89
CA GLY A 143 -2.38 -4.27 -12.57
C GLY A 143 -2.69 -4.41 -14.06
N ASP A 144 -3.25 -3.38 -14.70
CA ASP A 144 -3.54 -3.39 -16.14
C ASP A 144 -2.26 -3.08 -16.94
N VAL A 145 -1.44 -4.11 -17.11
CA VAL A 145 -0.15 -4.07 -17.81
C VAL A 145 -0.33 -3.66 -19.27
N ASP A 146 -1.37 -4.16 -19.94
CA ASP A 146 -1.59 -3.93 -21.37
C ASP A 146 -1.92 -2.46 -21.65
N SER A 147 -2.89 -1.91 -20.93
CA SER A 147 -3.26 -0.49 -21.05
C SER A 147 -2.11 0.42 -20.64
N LEU A 148 -1.38 0.07 -19.58
CA LEU A 148 -0.21 0.83 -19.16
C LEU A 148 0.88 0.81 -20.24
N SER A 149 1.14 -0.34 -20.87
CA SER A 149 2.12 -0.44 -21.98
C SER A 149 1.74 0.44 -23.17
N ILE A 150 0.44 0.59 -23.47
CA ILE A 150 -0.05 1.45 -24.54
C ILE A 150 0.20 2.92 -24.21
N ALA A 151 -0.06 3.31 -22.95
CA ALA A 151 0.16 4.66 -22.46
C ALA A 151 1.65 5.02 -22.44
N LEU A 152 2.53 4.14 -21.94
CA LEU A 152 3.97 4.36 -21.91
C LEU A 152 4.57 4.56 -23.33
N LYS A 153 4.02 3.87 -24.34
CA LYS A 153 4.40 4.07 -25.76
C LYS A 153 3.96 5.42 -26.34
N THR A 154 3.28 6.28 -25.58
CA THR A 154 2.97 7.65 -26.05
C THR A 154 4.16 8.60 -25.89
N GLY A 155 5.14 8.24 -25.05
CA GLY A 155 6.27 9.10 -24.70
C GLY A 155 5.97 10.08 -23.56
N VAL A 156 4.77 10.04 -22.98
CA VAL A 156 4.46 10.80 -21.76
C VAL A 156 5.07 10.08 -20.56
N ASP A 157 6.02 10.75 -19.90
CA ASP A 157 6.63 10.24 -18.68
C ASP A 157 5.63 10.23 -17.52
N PRO A 158 5.65 9.18 -16.67
CA PRO A 158 4.84 9.14 -15.46
C PRO A 158 5.19 10.27 -14.48
N GLU A 159 4.28 10.58 -13.55
CA GLU A 159 4.57 11.52 -12.45
C GLU A 159 5.56 10.95 -11.42
N ASP A 160 6.21 11.82 -10.65
CA ASP A 160 7.14 11.43 -9.59
C ASP A 160 6.52 10.50 -8.52
N SER A 161 5.20 10.63 -8.30
CA SER A 161 4.43 9.80 -7.35
C SER A 161 4.07 8.42 -7.90
N PHE A 162 4.25 8.20 -9.21
CA PHE A 162 3.88 6.97 -9.92
C PHE A 162 4.43 5.68 -9.29
N PRO A 163 5.69 5.62 -8.82
CA PRO A 163 6.22 4.41 -8.18
C PRO A 163 5.41 3.98 -6.93
N LEU A 164 4.86 4.94 -6.18
CA LEU A 164 4.04 4.65 -5.00
C LEU A 164 2.75 3.89 -5.38
N TYR A 165 2.11 4.24 -6.50
CA TYR A 165 0.91 3.56 -6.98
C TYR A 165 1.20 2.13 -7.42
N VAL A 166 2.36 1.91 -8.05
CA VAL A 166 2.84 0.58 -8.46
C VAL A 166 3.02 -0.32 -7.23
N ILE A 167 3.74 0.18 -6.21
CA ILE A 167 3.99 -0.56 -4.97
C ILE A 167 2.67 -0.85 -4.23
N LYS A 168 1.79 0.16 -4.09
CA LYS A 168 0.48 -0.02 -3.44
C LYS A 168 -0.42 -1.01 -4.17
N GLY A 169 -0.40 -1.04 -5.50
CA GLY A 169 -1.10 -2.05 -6.30
C GLY A 169 -0.53 -3.44 -6.07
N GLY A 170 0.80 -3.55 -6.03
CA GLY A 170 1.51 -4.79 -5.71
C GLY A 170 1.58 -5.80 -6.86
N HIS A 171 1.33 -5.35 -8.09
CA HIS A 171 1.36 -6.20 -9.27
C HIS A 171 2.78 -6.33 -9.82
N ILE A 172 3.39 -7.52 -9.65
CA ILE A 172 4.76 -7.81 -10.10
C ILE A 172 4.94 -7.58 -11.59
N SER A 173 3.95 -7.93 -12.41
CA SER A 173 3.98 -7.73 -13.86
C SER A 173 4.05 -6.26 -14.28
N VAL A 174 3.40 -5.35 -13.52
CA VAL A 174 3.52 -3.90 -13.72
C VAL A 174 4.92 -3.44 -13.31
N LEU A 175 5.41 -3.88 -12.15
CA LEU A 175 6.72 -3.49 -11.65
C LEU A 175 7.85 -3.97 -12.60
N GLU A 176 7.74 -5.18 -13.13
CA GLU A 176 8.65 -5.74 -14.14
C GLU A 176 8.64 -4.91 -15.43
N LEU A 177 7.46 -4.62 -16.01
CA LEU A 177 7.34 -3.77 -17.20
C LEU A 177 8.05 -2.42 -17.00
N LEU A 178 7.90 -1.83 -15.82
CA LEU A 178 8.40 -0.48 -15.53
C LEU A 178 9.90 -0.44 -15.26
N LEU A 179 10.44 -1.42 -14.52
CA LEU A 179 11.88 -1.54 -14.29
C LEU A 179 12.61 -1.90 -15.59
N ASP A 180 12.09 -2.86 -16.36
CA ASP A 180 12.72 -3.32 -17.61
C ASP A 180 12.63 -2.25 -18.71
N GLY A 181 11.54 -1.46 -18.70
CA GLY A 181 11.37 -0.32 -19.59
C GLY A 181 12.18 0.93 -19.18
N GLY A 182 12.83 0.92 -18.02
CA GLY A 182 13.60 2.06 -17.51
C GLY A 182 12.73 3.25 -17.06
N TYR A 183 11.42 3.04 -16.84
CA TYR A 183 10.49 4.06 -16.36
C TYR A 183 10.59 4.27 -14.84
N ILE A 184 11.08 3.27 -14.12
CA ILE A 184 11.38 3.33 -12.69
C ILE A 184 12.80 2.81 -12.48
N ASP A 185 13.59 3.51 -11.66
CA ASP A 185 14.87 3.01 -11.17
C ASP A 185 14.65 2.33 -9.81
N ILE A 186 15.19 1.12 -9.65
CA ILE A 186 15.15 0.38 -8.38
C ILE A 186 15.79 1.13 -7.21
N LYS A 187 16.73 2.04 -7.51
CA LYS A 187 17.41 2.89 -6.54
C LYS A 187 16.74 4.24 -6.34
N ALA A 188 15.67 4.53 -7.08
CA ALA A 188 14.93 5.77 -6.93
C ALA A 188 14.36 5.91 -5.52
N LYS A 189 14.27 7.15 -5.06
CA LYS A 189 13.57 7.53 -3.84
C LYS A 189 12.39 8.41 -4.18
N THR A 190 11.19 7.98 -3.83
CA THR A 190 9.97 8.79 -3.95
C THR A 190 9.71 9.44 -2.60
N CYS A 191 9.63 10.77 -2.54
CA CYS A 191 9.48 11.52 -1.28
C CYS A 191 10.56 11.18 -0.22
N GLY A 192 11.77 10.83 -0.66
CA GLY A 192 12.88 10.45 0.22
C GLY A 192 12.89 8.97 0.65
N LYS A 193 11.87 8.18 0.31
CA LYS A 193 11.73 6.76 0.66
C LYS A 193 12.04 5.87 -0.53
N SER A 194 12.76 4.77 -0.31
CA SER A 194 13.05 3.79 -1.37
C SER A 194 11.80 2.97 -1.70
N LEU A 195 11.77 2.38 -2.90
CA LEU A 195 10.72 1.43 -3.29
C LEU A 195 10.57 0.28 -2.28
N LEU A 196 11.70 -0.23 -1.78
CA LEU A 196 11.72 -1.29 -0.78
C LEU A 196 11.08 -0.83 0.55
N ALA A 197 11.39 0.39 1.00
CA ALA A 197 10.81 0.94 2.23
C ALA A 197 9.29 1.09 2.13
N GLU A 198 8.79 1.59 1.00
CA GLU A 198 7.34 1.69 0.74
C GLU A 198 6.70 0.29 0.67
N ALA A 199 7.35 -0.68 0.02
CA ALA A 199 6.84 -2.03 -0.10
C ALA A 199 6.71 -2.73 1.26
N ILE A 200 7.68 -2.53 2.17
CA ILE A 200 7.61 -3.02 3.55
C ILE A 200 6.50 -2.29 4.32
N LEU A 201 6.41 -0.97 4.19
CA LEU A 201 5.41 -0.16 4.89
C LEU A 201 3.97 -0.56 4.53
N TYR A 202 3.72 -0.86 3.26
CA TYR A 202 2.42 -1.33 2.74
C TYR A 202 2.23 -2.85 2.80
N ASP A 203 3.15 -3.56 3.45
CA ASP A 203 3.08 -5.00 3.68
C ASP A 203 3.00 -5.85 2.38
N LYS A 204 3.71 -5.40 1.34
CA LYS A 204 3.71 -6.04 0.01
C LYS A 204 4.80 -7.09 -0.10
N VAL A 205 4.59 -8.23 0.54
CA VAL A 205 5.55 -9.34 0.67
C VAL A 205 6.15 -9.76 -0.68
N ASP A 206 5.31 -10.02 -1.69
CA ASP A 206 5.77 -10.46 -3.02
C ASP A 206 6.61 -9.37 -3.73
N VAL A 207 6.23 -8.11 -3.54
CA VAL A 207 6.95 -6.96 -4.12
C VAL A 207 8.30 -6.80 -3.44
N VAL A 208 8.37 -6.96 -2.13
CA VAL A 208 9.63 -6.95 -1.37
C VAL A 208 10.56 -8.05 -1.88
N ALA A 209 10.07 -9.30 -1.99
CA ALA A 209 10.85 -10.41 -2.52
C ALA A 209 11.37 -10.11 -3.94
N PHE A 210 10.53 -9.57 -4.81
CA PHE A 210 10.90 -9.21 -6.18
C PHE A 210 11.95 -8.09 -6.23
N LEU A 211 11.77 -7.01 -5.45
CA LEU A 211 12.71 -5.89 -5.39
C LEU A 211 14.08 -6.34 -4.87
N LEU A 212 14.12 -7.16 -3.83
CA LEU A 212 15.37 -7.71 -3.29
C LEU A 212 16.07 -8.61 -4.31
N ALA A 213 15.33 -9.47 -5.01
CA ALA A 213 15.87 -10.30 -6.08
C ALA A 213 16.44 -9.48 -7.26
N ARG A 214 15.91 -8.27 -7.50
CA ARG A 214 16.40 -7.30 -8.49
C ARG A 214 17.54 -6.42 -7.95
N GLY A 215 17.99 -6.61 -6.70
CA GLY A 215 19.13 -5.90 -6.12
C GLY A 215 18.79 -4.56 -5.49
N ALA A 216 17.56 -4.39 -4.97
CA ALA A 216 17.23 -3.26 -4.12
C ALA A 216 18.14 -3.20 -2.88
N ASP A 217 18.48 -1.99 -2.44
CA ASP A 217 19.31 -1.79 -1.25
C ASP A 217 18.52 -2.16 0.01
N MET A 218 19.05 -3.10 0.80
CA MET A 218 18.48 -3.54 2.08
C MET A 218 18.81 -2.58 3.22
N ASN A 219 19.86 -1.77 3.09
CA ASN A 219 20.29 -0.83 4.12
C ASN A 219 19.44 0.45 4.08
N ILE A 220 18.15 0.28 4.37
CA ILE A 220 17.14 1.34 4.34
C ILE A 220 16.55 1.54 5.72
N ARG A 221 15.91 2.69 5.91
CA ARG A 221 15.09 2.98 7.08
C ARG A 221 13.63 3.08 6.66
N VAL A 222 12.75 2.55 7.51
CA VAL A 222 11.31 2.58 7.29
C VAL A 222 10.67 3.44 8.37
N ASP A 223 10.29 4.66 7.98
CA ASP A 223 9.59 5.58 8.87
C ASP A 223 8.12 5.15 9.02
N THR A 224 7.72 4.90 10.26
CA THR A 224 6.38 4.45 10.60
C THR A 224 5.87 5.14 11.87
N LEU A 225 4.58 4.97 12.16
CA LEU A 225 3.95 5.52 13.36
C LEU A 225 3.63 4.37 14.31
N ILE A 226 4.14 4.46 15.54
CA ILE A 226 3.77 3.59 16.65
C ILE A 226 3.23 4.49 17.74
N GLU A 227 1.96 4.29 18.14
CA GLU A 227 1.30 5.11 19.17
C GLU A 227 1.47 6.62 18.92
N ASP A 228 1.18 7.05 17.69
CA ASP A 228 1.31 8.45 17.23
C ASP A 228 2.71 9.06 17.29
N THR A 229 3.74 8.24 17.55
CA THR A 229 5.14 8.65 17.53
C THR A 229 5.80 8.20 16.24
N GLU A 230 6.47 9.13 15.55
CA GLU A 230 7.29 8.83 14.38
C GLU A 230 8.56 8.09 14.81
N ILE A 231 8.72 6.88 14.30
CA ILE A 231 9.87 6.02 14.58
C ILE A 231 10.44 5.53 13.26
N SER A 232 11.77 5.55 13.16
CA SER A 232 12.51 5.08 12.00
C SER A 232 13.14 3.73 12.31
N LEU A 233 12.54 2.66 11.79
CA LEU A 233 12.95 1.28 12.08
C LEU A 233 13.82 0.72 10.96
N ASN A 234 14.62 -0.30 11.27
CA ASN A 234 15.18 -1.15 10.22
C ASN A 234 14.05 -1.99 9.56
N PRO A 235 14.27 -2.60 8.38
CA PRO A 235 13.26 -3.41 7.69
C PRO A 235 12.65 -4.52 8.55
N VAL A 236 13.49 -5.26 9.28
CA VAL A 236 13.09 -6.40 10.10
C VAL A 236 12.20 -5.93 11.24
N SER A 237 12.63 -4.97 12.06
CA SER A 237 11.85 -4.36 13.14
C SER A 237 10.50 -3.83 12.64
N CYS A 238 10.46 -3.21 11.46
CA CYS A 238 9.23 -2.69 10.86
C CYS A 238 8.22 -3.79 10.46
N ALA A 239 8.71 -4.90 9.92
CA ALA A 239 7.89 -6.08 9.61
C ALA A 239 7.44 -6.81 10.90
N THR A 240 8.30 -6.80 11.91
CA THR A 240 8.09 -7.47 13.20
C THR A 240 7.05 -6.74 14.05
N SER A 241 7.07 -5.40 14.09
CA SER A 241 6.06 -4.61 14.79
C SER A 241 4.65 -4.81 14.23
N ARG A 242 4.55 -5.16 12.93
CA ARG A 242 3.32 -5.57 12.25
C ARG A 242 2.98 -7.06 12.38
N ASN A 243 3.80 -7.82 13.10
CA ASN A 243 3.64 -9.27 13.29
C ASN A 243 3.67 -10.09 11.99
N ASN A 244 4.33 -9.60 10.92
CA ASN A 244 4.41 -10.32 9.65
C ASN A 244 5.66 -11.23 9.58
N VAL A 245 5.45 -12.51 9.93
CA VAL A 245 6.51 -13.55 9.92
C VAL A 245 7.06 -13.79 8.52
N GLU A 246 6.21 -13.77 7.49
CA GLU A 246 6.63 -14.08 6.11
C GLU A 246 7.53 -12.98 5.54
N MET A 247 7.17 -11.72 5.79
CA MET A 247 8.02 -10.57 5.45
C MET A 247 9.39 -10.69 6.14
N VAL A 248 9.41 -11.02 7.43
CA VAL A 248 10.66 -11.21 8.18
C VAL A 248 11.51 -12.34 7.58
N LYS A 249 10.91 -13.49 7.23
CA LYS A 249 11.63 -14.60 6.55
C LYS A 249 12.30 -14.14 5.26
N ILE A 250 11.57 -13.40 4.42
CA ILE A 250 12.10 -12.88 3.16
C ILE A 250 13.25 -11.92 3.41
N LEU A 251 13.09 -10.95 4.32
CA LEU A 251 14.13 -9.98 4.65
C LEU A 251 15.41 -10.67 5.17
N VAL A 252 15.27 -11.59 6.13
CA VAL A 252 16.40 -12.32 6.73
C VAL A 252 17.08 -13.23 5.70
N SER A 253 16.32 -13.91 4.84
CA SER A 253 16.89 -14.74 3.78
C SER A 253 17.72 -13.96 2.75
N HIS A 254 17.48 -12.64 2.63
CA HIS A 254 18.26 -11.72 1.80
C HIS A 254 19.33 -10.96 2.58
N GLY A 255 19.64 -11.38 3.81
CA GLY A 255 20.71 -10.82 4.62
C GLY A 255 20.39 -9.49 5.31
N ALA A 256 19.11 -9.20 5.56
CA ALA A 256 18.74 -8.06 6.38
C ALA A 256 19.35 -8.16 7.78
N GLU A 257 19.84 -7.04 8.30
CA GLU A 257 20.27 -6.94 9.70
C GLU A 257 19.05 -7.14 10.61
N LEU A 258 19.17 -8.09 11.54
CA LEU A 258 18.12 -8.35 12.51
C LEU A 258 17.95 -7.17 13.46
N GLU A 259 19.04 -6.72 14.07
CA GLU A 259 19.04 -5.73 15.15
C GLU A 259 19.63 -4.41 14.68
N ASP A 260 19.08 -3.29 15.15
CA ASP A 260 19.70 -1.99 15.00
C ASP A 260 20.60 -1.70 16.21
N PRO A 261 21.94 -1.62 16.06
CA PRO A 261 22.85 -1.38 17.17
C PRO A 261 22.68 0.01 17.83
N GLY A 262 21.90 0.93 17.24
CA GLY A 262 21.68 2.28 17.75
C GLY A 262 20.27 2.57 18.30
N ALA A 263 19.35 1.63 18.22
CA ALA A 263 17.96 1.85 18.59
C ALA A 263 17.49 0.83 19.63
N ASP A 264 16.51 1.23 20.45
CA ASP A 264 15.94 0.38 21.51
C ASP A 264 14.87 -0.58 20.95
N ASP A 265 14.64 -0.56 19.63
CA ASP A 265 13.68 -1.38 18.91
C ASP A 265 14.24 -2.79 18.66
N ARG A 266 14.19 -3.64 19.69
CA ARG A 266 14.60 -5.03 19.52
C ARG A 266 13.50 -5.83 18.83
N PRO A 267 13.76 -6.50 17.69
CA PRO A 267 12.75 -7.32 17.03
C PRO A 267 12.17 -8.40 17.94
N ILE A 268 12.99 -9.00 18.81
CA ILE A 268 12.51 -10.01 19.75
C ILE A 268 11.45 -9.46 20.72
N TRP A 269 11.50 -8.17 21.07
CA TRP A 269 10.50 -7.53 21.93
C TRP A 269 9.11 -7.53 21.27
N TRP A 270 9.04 -7.18 19.98
CA TRP A 270 7.80 -7.24 19.22
C TRP A 270 7.23 -8.66 19.12
N ALA A 271 8.10 -9.67 18.97
CA ALA A 271 7.66 -11.07 18.99
C ALA A 271 7.07 -11.48 20.35
N ILE A 272 7.64 -10.99 21.47
CA ILE A 272 7.10 -11.18 22.82
C ILE A 272 5.75 -10.49 22.96
N PHE A 273 5.67 -9.20 22.58
CA PHE A 273 4.46 -8.38 22.67
C PHE A 273 3.29 -9.03 21.92
N HIS A 274 3.53 -9.54 20.71
CA HIS A 274 2.51 -10.24 19.90
C HIS A 274 2.28 -11.69 20.32
N ARG A 275 3.03 -12.22 21.31
CA ARG A 275 3.04 -13.63 21.71
C ARG A 275 3.28 -14.57 20.50
N ASN A 276 4.09 -14.14 19.54
CA ASN A 276 4.34 -14.89 18.32
C ASN A 276 5.59 -15.79 18.48
N ILE A 277 5.33 -17.05 18.81
CA ILE A 277 6.37 -18.06 19.02
C ILE A 277 7.15 -18.37 17.73
N ASP A 278 6.49 -18.41 16.58
CA ASP A 278 7.16 -18.70 15.30
C ASP A 278 8.14 -17.57 14.92
N MET A 279 7.74 -16.33 15.17
CA MET A 279 8.61 -15.16 14.97
C MET A 279 9.80 -15.18 15.93
N ALA A 280 9.58 -15.53 17.20
CA ALA A 280 10.66 -15.65 18.18
C ALA A 280 11.62 -16.80 17.84
N ARG A 281 11.11 -17.97 17.41
CA ARG A 281 11.94 -19.10 16.93
C ARG A 281 12.82 -18.65 15.76
N LEU A 282 12.23 -17.96 14.79
CA LEU A 282 12.97 -17.43 13.64
C LEU A 282 14.13 -16.53 14.10
N PHE A 283 13.90 -15.60 15.03
CA PHE A 283 14.97 -14.73 15.51
C PHE A 283 16.05 -15.48 16.30
N ILE A 284 15.65 -16.41 17.15
CA ILE A 284 16.60 -17.23 17.93
C ILE A 284 17.46 -18.09 17.01
N GLU A 285 16.86 -18.72 15.99
CA GLU A 285 17.58 -19.52 14.98
C GLU A 285 18.57 -18.68 14.16
N ASN A 286 18.28 -17.39 13.97
CA ASN A 286 19.17 -16.46 13.27
C ASN A 286 20.08 -15.66 14.22
N GLY A 287 20.17 -16.05 15.50
CA GLY A 287 21.19 -15.54 16.43
C GLY A 287 20.90 -14.15 17.01
N VAL A 288 19.62 -13.79 17.21
CA VAL A 288 19.23 -12.55 17.91
C VAL A 288 19.84 -12.46 19.31
N ASN A 289 20.14 -11.25 19.77
CA ASN A 289 20.70 -11.05 21.09
C ASN A 289 19.60 -11.09 22.17
N LEU A 290 19.69 -12.08 23.05
CA LEU A 290 18.80 -12.24 24.21
C LEU A 290 19.33 -11.58 25.49
N SER A 291 20.42 -10.81 25.41
CA SER A 291 20.98 -10.05 26.54
C SER A 291 20.12 -8.83 26.90
N PRO A 292 20.37 -8.11 28.01
CA PRO A 292 19.53 -6.99 28.43
C PRO A 292 19.62 -5.78 27.50
N GLY A 293 18.52 -5.00 27.50
CA GLY A 293 18.25 -3.70 26.86
C GLY A 293 19.32 -2.64 27.04
N MET A 294 19.21 -1.53 26.30
CA MET A 294 19.86 -0.29 26.73
C MET A 294 19.34 0.18 28.09
N LEU A 295 18.09 -0.13 28.41
CA LEU A 295 17.47 0.09 29.72
C LEU A 295 17.82 -1.00 30.76
N GLY A 296 18.67 -1.98 30.42
CA GLY A 296 19.04 -3.08 31.33
C GLY A 296 17.97 -4.16 31.49
N GLU A 297 16.87 -4.10 30.75
CA GLU A 297 15.77 -5.06 30.84
C GLU A 297 16.02 -6.27 29.93
N TRP A 298 15.98 -7.46 30.51
CA TRP A 298 16.10 -8.70 29.74
C TRP A 298 14.80 -8.98 28.98
N PRO A 299 14.86 -9.43 27.71
CA PRO A 299 13.66 -9.88 26.98
C PRO A 299 12.87 -10.95 27.75
N LEU A 300 13.58 -11.83 28.48
CA LEU A 300 12.97 -12.84 29.35
C LEU A 300 12.07 -12.24 30.45
N TYR A 301 12.42 -11.05 30.99
CA TYR A 301 11.60 -10.40 32.00
C TYR A 301 10.24 -10.02 31.46
N GLU A 302 10.20 -9.52 30.22
CA GLU A 302 8.95 -9.13 29.57
C GLU A 302 8.08 -10.34 29.28
N ALA A 303 8.67 -11.43 28.75
CA ALA A 303 7.95 -12.69 28.53
C ALA A 303 7.35 -13.26 29.83
N VAL A 304 8.06 -13.11 30.96
CA VAL A 304 7.56 -13.50 32.29
C VAL A 304 6.42 -12.60 32.74
N MET A 305 6.57 -11.28 32.66
CA MET A 305 5.57 -10.31 33.10
C MET A 305 4.28 -10.39 32.28
N MET A 306 4.39 -10.67 30.99
CA MET A 306 3.24 -10.90 30.10
C MET A 306 2.61 -12.29 30.27
N GLY A 307 3.23 -13.20 31.04
CA GLY A 307 2.68 -14.53 31.28
C GLY A 307 2.84 -15.51 30.10
N HIS A 308 3.80 -15.26 29.21
CA HIS A 308 3.98 -16.05 27.99
C HIS A 308 4.86 -17.29 28.24
N ALA A 309 4.33 -18.29 28.96
CA ALA A 309 5.08 -19.48 29.40
C ALA A 309 5.84 -20.21 28.27
N GLU A 310 5.23 -20.39 27.10
CA GLU A 310 5.91 -21.01 25.94
C GLU A 310 7.07 -20.14 25.42
N MET A 311 6.91 -18.81 25.41
CA MET A 311 7.98 -17.88 25.01
C MET A 311 9.14 -17.92 26.02
N VAL A 312 8.81 -17.99 27.32
CA VAL A 312 9.78 -18.15 28.40
C VAL A 312 10.60 -19.43 28.21
N MET A 313 9.92 -20.57 27.98
CA MET A 313 10.60 -21.84 27.69
C MET A 313 11.54 -21.73 26.50
N LEU A 314 11.06 -21.17 25.38
CA LEU A 314 11.85 -21.01 24.17
C LEU A 314 13.12 -20.17 24.41
N MET A 315 13.03 -19.07 25.16
CA MET A 315 14.18 -18.23 25.47
C MET A 315 15.17 -18.89 26.42
N LEU A 316 14.67 -19.65 27.41
CA LEU A 316 15.53 -20.40 28.33
C LEU A 316 16.30 -21.50 27.60
N GLU A 317 15.65 -22.24 26.70
CA GLU A 317 16.29 -23.23 25.83
C GLU A 317 17.38 -22.61 24.95
N ALA A 318 17.18 -21.36 24.51
CA ALA A 318 18.15 -20.59 23.75
C ALA A 318 19.27 -19.96 24.61
N GLY A 319 19.25 -20.13 25.93
CA GLY A 319 20.24 -19.56 26.85
C GLY A 319 20.07 -18.07 27.15
N GLY A 320 18.89 -17.50 26.88
CA GLY A 320 18.52 -16.09 27.14
C GLY A 320 18.26 -15.79 28.61
N MET A 321 19.15 -16.22 29.51
CA MET A 321 19.00 -16.06 30.96
C MET A 321 20.13 -15.21 31.56
N PRO A 322 19.84 -14.32 32.52
CA PRO A 322 20.86 -13.62 33.28
C PRO A 322 21.80 -14.56 34.02
N LYS A 323 23.08 -14.16 34.10
CA LYS A 323 24.13 -14.91 34.79
C LYS A 323 24.56 -14.26 36.10
N ASP A 324 24.40 -12.96 36.21
CA ASP A 324 24.77 -12.21 37.40
C ASP A 324 23.72 -12.36 38.50
N ALA A 325 24.17 -12.50 39.75
CA ALA A 325 23.30 -12.80 40.89
C ALA A 325 22.20 -11.73 41.11
N SER A 326 22.50 -10.46 40.83
CA SER A 326 21.52 -9.37 40.92
C SER A 326 20.38 -9.56 39.91
N ASP A 327 20.72 -9.88 38.67
CA ASP A 327 19.76 -10.02 37.57
C ASP A 327 18.94 -11.30 37.73
N VAL A 328 19.57 -12.39 38.18
CA VAL A 328 18.85 -13.62 38.54
C VAL A 328 17.85 -13.34 39.67
N THR A 329 18.24 -12.60 40.70
CA THR A 329 17.31 -12.22 41.78
C THR A 329 16.15 -11.37 41.24
N HIS A 330 16.43 -10.43 40.33
CA HIS A 330 15.41 -9.64 39.66
C HIS A 330 14.43 -10.53 38.86
N LEU A 331 14.92 -11.51 38.11
CA LEU A 331 14.11 -12.48 37.38
C LEU A 331 13.14 -13.21 38.32
N TYR A 332 13.63 -13.77 39.43
CA TYR A 332 12.78 -14.48 40.39
C TYR A 332 11.72 -13.55 41.01
N HIS A 333 12.06 -12.30 41.31
CA HIS A 333 11.05 -11.32 41.74
C HIS A 333 9.96 -11.12 40.67
N LYS A 334 10.32 -11.00 39.38
CA LYS A 334 9.35 -10.89 38.28
C LYS A 334 8.48 -12.15 38.14
N VAL A 335 9.06 -13.33 38.29
CA VAL A 335 8.34 -14.61 38.30
C VAL A 335 7.29 -14.63 39.40
N VAL A 336 7.67 -14.33 40.64
CA VAL A 336 6.75 -14.30 41.79
C VAL A 336 5.61 -13.28 41.59
N ILE A 337 5.93 -12.10 41.04
CA ILE A 337 4.95 -11.04 40.77
C ILE A 337 3.99 -11.43 39.63
N SER A 338 4.46 -12.19 38.63
CA SER A 338 3.64 -12.61 37.47
C SER A 338 2.41 -13.43 37.87
N ARG A 339 2.47 -14.15 39.02
CA ARG A 339 1.40 -15.01 39.54
C ARG A 339 0.89 -16.02 38.50
N ASN A 340 1.75 -16.43 37.57
CA ASN A 340 1.43 -17.37 36.51
C ASN A 340 1.90 -18.79 36.93
N PRO A 341 0.98 -19.75 37.17
CA PRO A 341 1.34 -21.08 37.64
C PRO A 341 2.28 -21.85 36.70
N GLU A 342 2.12 -21.71 35.38
CA GLU A 342 2.97 -22.38 34.40
C GLU A 342 4.40 -21.83 34.46
N ILE A 343 4.55 -20.51 34.61
CA ILE A 343 5.86 -19.88 34.78
C ILE A 343 6.48 -20.24 36.13
N HIS A 344 5.69 -20.31 37.20
CA HIS A 344 6.17 -20.77 38.49
C HIS A 344 6.69 -22.22 38.41
N GLU A 345 6.00 -23.09 37.65
CA GLU A 345 6.46 -24.46 37.41
C GLU A 345 7.78 -24.49 36.62
N ILE A 346 7.92 -23.68 35.56
CA ILE A 346 9.16 -23.55 34.77
C ILE A 346 10.36 -23.18 35.66
N PHE A 347 10.16 -22.26 36.61
CA PHE A 347 11.22 -21.78 37.49
C PHE A 347 11.30 -22.50 38.86
N GLY A 348 10.42 -23.46 39.13
CA GLY A 348 10.37 -24.19 40.39
C GLY A 348 9.99 -23.34 41.62
N VAL A 349 9.19 -22.30 41.44
CA VAL A 349 8.74 -21.39 42.51
C VAL A 349 7.43 -21.88 43.12
N ASP A 350 7.34 -21.97 44.45
CA ASP A 350 6.09 -22.36 45.13
C ASP A 350 5.04 -21.26 44.96
N PRO A 351 3.82 -21.56 44.45
CA PRO A 351 2.71 -20.59 44.39
C PRO A 351 2.41 -19.89 45.73
N ALA A 352 2.76 -20.51 46.87
CA ALA A 352 2.62 -19.91 48.20
C ALA A 352 3.56 -18.72 48.45
N GLU A 353 4.69 -18.62 47.76
CA GLU A 353 5.63 -17.48 47.84
C GLU A 353 5.12 -16.22 47.12
N SER A 354 4.05 -16.35 46.32
CA SER A 354 3.43 -15.25 45.56
C SER A 354 2.28 -14.52 46.25
N ARG A 355 1.95 -14.93 47.48
CA ARG A 355 0.79 -14.45 48.27
C ARG A 355 1.07 -13.21 49.11
#